data_AF-A0A9N9HXB0-F1
#
_entry.id   AF-A0A9N9HXB0-F1
#
_cell.length_a   1.000
_cell.length_b   1.000
_cell.length_c   1.000
_cell.angle_alpha   90.00
_cell.angle_beta   90.00
_cell.angle_gamma   90.00
#
_symmetry.space_group_name_H-M   'P 1'
#
loop_
_entity.id
_entity.type
_entity.pdbx_description
1 polymer ?
#
loop_
_entity_poly.entity_id
_entity_poly.type
_entity_poly.pdbx_seq_one_letter_code
_entity_poly.pdbx_strand_id
1 'polypeptide(L)'
;MNEAEVEVIVVITIDTNQVNMVRRHAIDIKDRDEGARADKMISDHNVGFQMLKKLGWEGAGTGLGSSTTGITEPIKGGEIRLGEQKYLGVGHSQGDEDDIFDQYRKAKSYTYQRSDVNSKDKKPAGCFRCGK
;
A
#
# COMPACT_ATOMS: atom_id res chain seq x y z
N MET A 1 25.26 36.33 -20.38
CA MET A 1 24.51 36.68 -19.17
C MET A 1 25.24 37.85 -18.55
N ASN A 2 24.53 38.94 -18.48
CA ASN A 2 24.95 40.29 -18.12
C ASN A 2 25.15 40.33 -16.60
N GLU A 3 26.04 41.19 -16.09
CA GLU A 3 26.28 41.34 -14.65
C GLU A 3 24.98 41.54 -13.86
N ALA A 4 24.01 42.26 -14.44
CA ALA A 4 22.67 42.46 -13.87
C ALA A 4 21.81 41.18 -13.76
N GLU A 5 22.01 40.19 -14.63
CA GLU A 5 21.30 38.90 -14.54
C GLU A 5 21.89 38.00 -13.44
N VAL A 6 23.20 38.12 -13.19
CA VAL A 6 23.89 37.33 -12.16
C VAL A 6 23.47 37.80 -10.77
N GLU A 7 23.37 39.11 -10.53
CA GLU A 7 22.88 39.62 -9.23
C GLU A 7 21.41 39.28 -8.97
N VAL A 8 20.54 39.33 -9.97
CA VAL A 8 19.11 38.98 -9.81
C VAL A 8 18.94 37.50 -9.46
N ILE A 9 19.68 36.60 -10.12
CA ILE A 9 19.63 35.16 -9.82
C ILE A 9 20.22 34.86 -8.43
N VAL A 10 21.30 35.56 -8.04
CA VAL A 10 21.93 35.41 -6.73
C VAL A 10 20.98 35.91 -5.62
N VAL A 11 20.34 37.07 -5.78
CA VAL A 11 19.38 37.61 -4.80
C VAL A 11 18.14 36.69 -4.66
N ILE A 12 17.59 36.17 -5.76
CA ILE A 12 16.42 35.25 -5.73
C ILE A 12 16.76 33.91 -5.04
N THR A 13 17.99 33.41 -5.21
CA THR A 13 18.42 32.13 -4.62
C THR A 13 18.83 32.25 -3.15
N ILE A 14 19.32 33.40 -2.68
CA ILE A 14 19.66 33.60 -1.26
C ILE A 14 18.39 33.80 -0.41
N ASP A 15 17.40 34.56 -0.91
CA ASP A 15 16.18 34.89 -0.16
C ASP A 15 15.26 33.65 0.02
N THR A 16 15.22 32.79 -1.00
CA THR A 16 14.48 31.50 -0.94
C THR A 16 15.13 30.48 0.00
N ASN A 17 16.42 30.60 0.32
CA ASN A 17 17.15 29.65 1.17
C ASN A 17 16.96 29.94 2.67
N GLN A 18 16.90 31.22 3.04
CA GLN A 18 16.66 31.65 4.44
C GLN A 18 15.20 31.41 4.87
N VAL A 19 14.24 31.54 3.95
CA VAL A 19 12.80 31.35 4.24
C VAL A 19 12.42 29.85 4.34
N ASN A 20 13.23 28.95 3.78
CA ASN A 20 12.98 27.50 3.80
C ASN A 20 13.48 26.77 5.07
N MET A 21 14.38 27.37 5.87
CA MET A 21 14.89 26.74 7.09
C MET A 21 14.04 26.98 8.35
N VAL A 22 13.20 28.03 8.38
CA VAL A 22 12.47 28.44 9.60
C VAL A 22 11.03 27.92 9.66
N ARG A 23 10.50 27.31 8.59
CA ARG A 23 9.13 26.78 8.54
C ARG A 23 9.02 25.27 8.77
N ARG A 24 9.93 24.67 9.54
CA ARG A 24 9.67 23.35 10.14
C ARG A 24 8.96 23.53 11.49
N HIS A 25 7.77 24.16 11.46
CA HIS A 25 6.79 23.82 12.48
C HIS A 25 6.56 22.32 12.37
N ALA A 26 6.62 21.64 13.51
CA ALA A 26 6.44 20.20 13.64
C ALA A 26 5.36 19.73 12.66
N ILE A 27 5.73 18.84 11.74
CA ILE A 27 4.76 18.08 10.96
C ILE A 27 4.00 17.28 12.02
N ASP A 28 2.81 17.74 12.37
CA ASP A 28 1.93 17.06 13.30
C ASP A 28 1.72 15.65 12.76
N ILE A 29 2.01 14.63 13.57
CA ILE A 29 1.95 13.21 13.17
C ILE A 29 0.52 12.79 12.74
N LYS A 30 -0.47 13.67 12.92
CA LYS A 30 -1.90 13.45 12.61
C LYS A 30 -2.27 13.53 11.13
N ASP A 31 -1.46 14.15 10.27
CA ASP A 31 -1.80 14.31 8.84
C ASP A 31 -1.35 13.14 7.94
N ARG A 32 -0.72 12.10 8.51
CA ARG A 32 -0.13 11.00 7.73
C ARG A 32 -1.16 10.05 7.11
N ASP A 33 -2.38 10.00 7.66
CA ASP A 33 -3.44 9.05 7.27
C ASP A 33 -4.46 9.60 6.25
N GLU A 34 -4.26 10.82 5.76
CA GLU A 34 -5.18 11.49 4.81
C GLU A 34 -4.74 11.37 3.35
N GLY A 35 -3.56 10.79 3.08
CA GLY A 35 -2.87 10.89 1.78
C GLY A 35 -3.34 9.96 0.66
N ALA A 36 -4.10 8.89 0.94
CA ALA A 36 -4.50 7.93 -0.10
C ALA A 36 -5.69 7.04 0.34
N ARG A 37 -6.80 7.64 0.79
CA ARG A 37 -8.03 6.86 0.99
C ARG A 37 -8.71 6.67 -0.36
N ALA A 38 -9.02 5.42 -0.73
CA ALA A 38 -9.75 5.12 -1.97
C ALA A 38 -11.10 5.87 -2.06
N ASP A 39 -11.69 6.16 -0.89
CA ASP A 39 -12.98 6.84 -0.78
C ASP A 39 -12.89 8.38 -0.79
N LYS A 40 -11.67 8.94 -0.83
CA LYS A 40 -11.46 10.40 -0.77
C LYS A 40 -10.72 10.88 -2.01
N MET A 41 -11.30 11.87 -2.68
CA MET A 41 -10.66 12.52 -3.81
C MET A 41 -9.37 13.23 -3.39
N ILE A 42 -8.42 13.30 -4.32
CA ILE A 42 -7.16 14.01 -4.11
C ILE A 42 -7.42 15.50 -3.81
N SER A 43 -6.74 16.02 -2.80
CA SER A 43 -6.91 17.39 -2.31
C SER A 43 -6.04 18.40 -3.06
N ASP A 44 -6.47 19.67 -3.09
CA ASP A 44 -5.76 20.76 -3.76
C ASP A 44 -4.38 21.09 -3.16
N HIS A 45 -4.20 20.78 -1.87
CA HIS A 45 -2.91 20.95 -1.18
C HIS A 45 -1.90 19.85 -1.56
N ASN A 46 -2.34 18.78 -2.23
CA ASN A 46 -1.46 17.71 -2.65
C ASN A 46 -0.59 18.19 -3.82
N VAL A 47 0.72 17.96 -3.73
CA VAL A 47 1.67 18.35 -4.78
C VAL A 47 1.34 17.66 -6.12
N GLY A 48 0.90 16.40 -6.09
CA GLY A 48 0.46 15.67 -7.28
C GLY A 48 -0.77 16.29 -7.94
N PHE A 49 -1.73 16.78 -7.15
CA PHE A 49 -2.88 17.52 -7.68
C PHE A 49 -2.45 18.78 -8.43
N GLN A 50 -1.55 19.56 -7.81
CA GLN A 50 -1.04 20.80 -8.41
C GLN A 50 -0.25 20.52 -9.69
N MET A 51 0.51 19.43 -9.74
CA MET A 51 1.21 19.00 -10.94
C MET A 51 0.24 18.59 -12.05
N LEU A 52 -0.78 17.79 -11.74
CA LEU A 52 -1.79 17.37 -12.72
C LEU A 52 -2.56 18.57 -13.29
N LYS A 53 -2.96 19.52 -12.44
CA LYS A 53 -3.59 20.78 -12.87
C LYS A 53 -2.69 21.56 -13.85
N LYS A 54 -1.38 21.65 -13.57
CA LYS A 54 -0.41 22.30 -14.47
C LYS A 54 -0.25 21.59 -15.81
N LEU A 55 -0.46 20.27 -15.85
CA LEU A 55 -0.42 19.47 -17.07
C LEU A 55 -1.75 19.49 -17.85
N GLY A 56 -2.74 20.29 -17.42
CA GLY A 56 -4.02 20.46 -18.11
C GLY A 56 -5.13 19.51 -17.64
N TRP A 57 -4.96 18.82 -16.51
CA TRP A 57 -6.07 18.10 -15.89
C TRP A 57 -7.05 19.08 -15.22
N GLU A 58 -8.35 18.88 -15.46
CA GLU A 58 -9.39 19.82 -14.99
C GLU A 58 -9.60 19.79 -13.47
N GLY A 59 -9.35 18.63 -12.83
CA GLY A 59 -9.35 18.47 -11.37
C GLY A 59 -10.02 17.20 -10.88
N ALA A 60 -10.24 17.13 -9.57
CA ALA A 60 -10.84 15.99 -8.90
C ALA A 60 -12.25 15.69 -9.45
N GLY A 61 -12.46 14.45 -9.90
CA GLY A 61 -13.72 13.98 -10.47
C GLY A 61 -13.81 14.00 -11.99
N THR A 62 -12.85 14.60 -12.68
CA THR A 62 -12.75 14.51 -14.14
C THR A 62 -11.84 13.35 -14.54
N GLY A 63 -12.32 12.51 -15.45
CA GLY A 63 -11.53 11.40 -15.99
C GLY A 63 -10.33 11.91 -16.78
N LEU A 64 -9.24 11.15 -16.78
CA LEU A 64 -8.05 11.48 -17.56
C LEU A 64 -8.24 11.16 -19.06
N GLY A 65 -7.38 11.72 -19.91
CA GLY A 65 -7.36 11.47 -21.35
C GLY A 65 -7.94 12.61 -22.18
N SER A 66 -7.70 12.59 -23.49
CA SER A 66 -8.07 13.67 -24.42
C SER A 66 -9.57 14.01 -24.41
N SER A 67 -10.42 13.00 -24.25
CA SER A 67 -11.87 13.13 -24.18
C SER A 67 -12.42 13.17 -22.75
N THR A 68 -11.57 13.19 -21.71
CA THR A 68 -11.95 13.08 -20.28
C THR A 68 -12.77 11.83 -19.90
N THR A 69 -12.85 10.84 -20.79
CA THR A 69 -13.61 9.59 -20.59
C THR A 69 -12.86 8.54 -19.77
N GLY A 70 -11.73 8.91 -19.16
CA GLY A 70 -10.97 8.01 -18.31
C GLY A 70 -11.70 7.67 -17.02
N ILE A 71 -11.20 6.64 -16.34
CA ILE A 71 -11.73 6.20 -15.06
C ILE A 71 -11.53 7.33 -14.02
N THR A 72 -12.61 7.70 -13.33
CA THR A 72 -12.64 8.78 -12.32
C THR A 72 -12.35 8.27 -10.90
N GLU A 73 -12.82 7.06 -10.58
CA GLU A 73 -12.66 6.43 -9.27
C GLU A 73 -11.60 5.32 -9.30
N PRO A 74 -10.77 5.17 -8.26
CA PRO A 74 -9.78 4.10 -8.23
C PRO A 74 -10.46 2.74 -8.29
N ILE A 75 -9.90 1.83 -9.09
CA ILE A 75 -10.37 0.45 -9.14
C ILE A 75 -9.98 -0.24 -7.83
N LYS A 76 -10.93 -0.95 -7.21
CA LYS A 76 -10.64 -1.78 -6.04
C LYS A 76 -9.63 -2.86 -6.43
N GLY A 77 -8.52 -2.96 -5.70
CA GLY A 77 -7.70 -4.16 -5.71
C GLY A 77 -8.62 -5.32 -5.32
N GLY A 78 -8.68 -6.37 -6.13
CA GLY A 78 -9.66 -7.46 -5.98
C GLY A 78 -9.55 -8.21 -4.64
N GLU A 79 -10.09 -9.42 -4.59
CA GLU A 79 -10.08 -10.23 -3.37
C GLU A 79 -8.64 -10.49 -2.87
N ILE A 80 -8.29 -9.87 -1.74
CA ILE A 80 -7.01 -10.09 -1.07
C ILE A 80 -7.19 -11.29 -0.14
N ARG A 81 -6.74 -12.47 -0.58
CA ARG A 81 -6.73 -13.69 0.24
C ARG A 81 -5.64 -13.59 1.33
N LEU A 82 -6.04 -13.67 2.59
CA LEU A 82 -5.15 -13.63 3.76
C LEU A 82 -5.25 -14.92 4.60
N GLY A 83 -4.21 -15.19 5.39
CA GLY A 83 -4.20 -16.33 6.33
C GLY A 83 -4.35 -17.68 5.63
N GLU A 84 -5.33 -18.47 6.08
CA GLU A 84 -5.66 -19.78 5.52
C GLU A 84 -6.13 -19.68 4.07
N GLN A 85 -6.67 -18.53 3.66
CA GLN A 85 -7.19 -18.38 2.31
C GLN A 85 -6.11 -18.17 1.24
N LYS A 86 -4.88 -17.84 1.64
CA LYS A 86 -3.78 -17.46 0.72
C LYS A 86 -3.46 -18.53 -0.33
N TYR A 87 -3.74 -19.78 -0.02
CA TYR A 87 -3.34 -20.93 -0.85
C TYR A 87 -4.51 -21.56 -1.62
N LEU A 88 -5.73 -21.02 -1.50
CA LEU A 88 -6.85 -21.54 -2.29
C LEU A 88 -6.67 -21.24 -3.77
N GLY A 89 -7.12 -22.17 -4.60
CA GLY A 89 -7.24 -21.97 -6.02
C GLY A 89 -8.19 -20.81 -6.37
N VAL A 90 -8.00 -20.22 -7.54
CA VAL A 90 -8.92 -19.21 -8.08
C VAL A 90 -10.30 -19.86 -8.24
N GLY A 91 -11.34 -19.20 -7.73
CA GLY A 91 -12.72 -19.71 -7.77
C GLY A 91 -13.10 -20.63 -6.60
N HIS A 92 -12.19 -20.84 -5.65
CA HIS A 92 -12.46 -21.58 -4.42
C HIS A 92 -12.60 -20.61 -3.23
N SER A 93 -13.58 -20.89 -2.37
CA SER A 93 -13.95 -20.08 -1.21
C SER A 93 -13.72 -20.84 0.10
N GLN A 94 -13.65 -20.10 1.21
CA GLN A 94 -13.43 -20.72 2.52
C GLN A 94 -14.63 -21.61 2.90
N GLY A 95 -14.39 -22.92 2.95
CA GLY A 95 -15.41 -23.94 3.24
C GLY A 95 -15.56 -24.98 2.13
N ASP A 96 -14.98 -24.75 0.97
CA ASP A 96 -14.94 -25.73 -0.10
C ASP A 96 -13.83 -26.76 0.21
N GLU A 97 -14.22 -27.94 0.70
CA GLU A 97 -13.28 -29.04 1.06
C GLU A 97 -12.70 -29.77 -0.16
N ASP A 98 -13.18 -29.44 -1.35
CA ASP A 98 -12.88 -30.15 -2.61
C ASP A 98 -11.71 -29.53 -3.41
N ASP A 99 -10.94 -28.58 -2.85
CA ASP A 99 -9.78 -28.03 -3.54
C ASP A 99 -8.71 -29.10 -3.73
N ILE A 100 -8.45 -29.47 -4.99
CA ILE A 100 -7.38 -30.41 -5.37
C ILE A 100 -6.02 -29.95 -4.81
N PHE A 101 -5.76 -28.63 -4.79
CA PHE A 101 -4.50 -28.11 -4.27
C PHE A 101 -4.40 -28.26 -2.75
N ASP A 102 -5.46 -27.94 -2.00
CA ASP A 102 -5.44 -28.05 -0.55
C ASP A 102 -5.45 -29.52 -0.10
N GLN A 103 -6.13 -30.41 -0.84
CA GLN A 103 -6.03 -31.86 -0.67
C GLN A 103 -4.60 -32.36 -0.89
N TYR A 104 -3.93 -31.94 -1.96
CA TYR A 104 -2.53 -32.28 -2.21
C TYR A 104 -1.62 -31.80 -1.07
N ARG A 105 -1.79 -30.54 -0.64
CA ARG A 105 -1.02 -29.96 0.46
C ARG A 105 -1.25 -30.71 1.78
N LYS A 106 -2.51 -31.02 2.11
CA LYS A 106 -2.88 -31.83 3.29
C LYS A 106 -2.26 -33.21 3.23
N ALA A 107 -2.39 -33.90 2.10
CA ALA A 107 -1.87 -35.24 1.89
C ALA A 107 -0.34 -35.32 1.92
N LYS A 108 0.38 -34.28 1.46
CA LYS A 108 1.85 -34.27 1.38
C LYS A 108 2.54 -33.55 2.53
N SER A 109 1.84 -32.74 3.33
CA SER A 109 2.45 -32.08 4.48
C SER A 109 2.67 -33.06 5.63
N TYR A 110 3.79 -32.91 6.32
CA TYR A 110 4.06 -33.61 7.57
C TYR A 110 3.26 -33.04 8.76
N THR A 111 2.71 -31.83 8.65
CA THR A 111 1.99 -31.15 9.72
C THR A 111 0.56 -31.66 9.89
N TYR A 112 -0.16 -31.92 8.80
CA TYR A 112 -1.54 -32.42 8.84
C TYR A 112 -1.64 -33.94 9.08
N GLN A 113 -0.58 -34.70 8.80
CA GLN A 113 -0.52 -36.15 9.07
C GLN A 113 -0.30 -36.51 10.54
N ARG A 114 -0.06 -35.52 11.41
CA ARG A 114 0.02 -35.76 12.85
C ARG A 114 -1.38 -36.02 13.36
N SER A 115 -1.76 -37.30 13.42
CA SER A 115 -2.98 -37.70 14.10
C SER A 115 -2.86 -37.37 15.59
N ASP A 116 -3.80 -36.57 16.10
CA ASP A 116 -4.06 -36.42 17.53
C ASP A 116 -4.70 -37.71 18.07
N VAL A 117 -3.94 -38.81 18.02
CA VAL A 117 -4.31 -40.03 18.70
C VAL A 117 -3.98 -39.87 20.18
N ASN A 118 -5.01 -39.54 20.96
CA ASN A 118 -5.16 -39.78 22.39
C ASN A 118 -3.97 -39.32 23.26
N SER A 119 -4.09 -38.12 23.80
CA SER A 119 -3.10 -37.33 24.54
C SER A 119 -2.66 -37.86 25.91
N LYS A 120 -2.77 -39.17 26.21
CA LYS A 120 -2.42 -39.69 27.55
C LYS A 120 -0.98 -40.17 27.72
N ASP A 121 -0.26 -40.53 26.65
CA ASP A 121 1.08 -41.15 26.77
C ASP A 121 2.19 -40.52 25.91
N LYS A 122 2.08 -39.23 25.56
CA LYS A 122 3.16 -38.56 24.81
C LYS A 122 3.82 -37.51 25.68
N LYS A 123 5.02 -37.85 26.18
CA LYS A 123 5.99 -36.87 26.69
C LYS A 123 6.07 -35.74 25.64
N PRO A 124 6.02 -34.46 26.04
CA PRO A 124 6.02 -33.38 25.08
C PRO A 124 7.27 -33.56 24.19
N ALA A 125 7.05 -33.62 22.88
CA ALA A 125 8.16 -33.52 21.94
C ALA A 125 8.77 -32.14 22.18
N GLY A 126 9.90 -32.12 22.91
CA GLY A 126 10.62 -30.91 23.28
C GLY A 126 10.81 -30.01 22.08
N CYS A 127 10.85 -28.71 22.32
CA CYS A 127 10.89 -27.76 21.22
C CYS A 127 12.18 -27.97 20.41
N PHE A 128 12.05 -28.15 19.09
CA PHE A 128 13.19 -28.46 18.21
C PHE A 128 14.25 -27.34 18.15
N ARG A 129 13.97 -26.19 18.78
CA ARG A 129 14.90 -25.06 18.93
C ARG A 129 15.56 -24.97 20.32
N CYS A 130 15.09 -25.71 21.31
CA CYS A 130 15.55 -25.60 22.71
C CYS A 130 15.82 -26.97 23.38
N GLY A 131 15.49 -28.09 22.75
CA GLY A 131 15.94 -29.42 23.16
C GLY A 131 15.61 -29.81 24.61
N LYS A 132 14.56 -29.23 25.18
CA LYS A 132 13.99 -29.60 26.48
C LYS A 132 12.50 -29.86 26.33
#